data_AF-A0A8B8ABX0-F1
#
_entry.id   AF-A0A8B8ABX0-F1
#
_cell.length_a   1.000
_cell.length_b   1.000
_cell.length_c   1.000
_cell.angle_alpha   90.00
_cell.angle_beta   90.00
_cell.angle_gamma   90.00
#
_symmetry.space_group_name_H-M   'P 1'
#
loop_
_entity.id
_entity.type
_entity.pdbx_description
1 polymer ?
#
loop_
_entity_poly.entity_id
_entity_poly.type
_entity_poly.pdbx_seq_one_letter_code
_entity_poly.pdbx_strand_id
1 'polypeptide(L)'
;MCYFWLKMADKQIEKAGQCVLPLSRIRTIMKSSPDVGSISHEALFLTGKATEMFVKNLTNISREKSKDKMNVNYKDLAEVVNTDDVLQFLQDIIPRKIKAKDYLDQLEDEEEDSS
;
A
#
# COMPACT_ATOMS: atom_id res chain seq x y z
N MET A 1 21.83 -22.94 -20.05
CA MET A 1 21.01 -22.65 -18.84
C MET A 1 21.66 -21.60 -17.93
N CYS A 2 22.94 -21.72 -17.50
CA CYS A 2 23.58 -20.71 -16.64
C CYS A 2 23.65 -19.29 -17.24
N TYR A 3 24.03 -19.14 -18.51
CA TYR A 3 24.09 -17.81 -19.16
C TYR A 3 22.75 -17.09 -19.25
N PHE A 4 21.66 -17.85 -19.36
CA PHE A 4 20.32 -17.27 -19.39
C PHE A 4 19.89 -16.78 -18.00
N TRP A 5 20.21 -17.54 -16.95
CA TRP A 5 20.00 -17.11 -15.56
C TRP A 5 20.87 -15.91 -15.17
N LEU A 6 22.12 -15.87 -15.62
CA LEU A 6 23.01 -14.72 -15.40
C LEU A 6 22.46 -13.47 -16.08
N LYS A 7 22.09 -13.56 -17.37
CA LYS A 7 21.45 -12.43 -18.09
C LYS A 7 20.11 -12.01 -17.47
N MET A 8 19.33 -12.95 -16.94
CA MET A 8 18.07 -12.64 -16.24
C MET A 8 18.36 -11.93 -14.91
N ALA A 9 19.37 -12.36 -14.16
CA ALA A 9 19.80 -11.70 -12.93
C ALA A 9 20.38 -10.30 -13.21
N ASP A 10 21.25 -10.15 -14.20
CA ASP A 10 21.86 -8.87 -14.60
C ASP A 10 20.79 -7.87 -15.05
N LYS A 11 19.81 -8.30 -15.84
CA LYS A 11 18.67 -7.47 -16.26
C LYS A 11 17.81 -7.02 -15.07
N GLN A 12 17.68 -7.88 -14.05
CA GLN A 12 16.95 -7.52 -12.82
C GLN A 12 17.74 -6.52 -11.97
N ILE A 13 19.08 -6.63 -11.93
CA ILE A 13 19.97 -5.69 -11.25
C ILE A 13 19.95 -4.32 -11.93
N GLU A 14 20.01 -4.27 -13.27
CA GLU A 14 19.95 -3.02 -14.04
C GLU A 14 18.61 -2.29 -13.81
N LYS A 15 17.51 -3.04 -13.77
CA LYS A 15 16.18 -2.51 -13.41
C LYS A 15 16.07 -2.13 -11.93
N ALA A 16 16.85 -2.76 -11.05
CA ALA A 16 16.91 -2.43 -9.63
C ALA A 16 17.67 -1.12 -9.39
N GLY A 17 18.64 -0.78 -10.24
CA GLY A 17 19.37 0.50 -10.23
C GLY A 17 18.54 1.71 -10.65
N GLN A 18 17.32 1.50 -11.17
CA GLN A 18 16.41 2.57 -11.58
C GLN A 18 15.16 2.59 -10.70
N CYS A 19 14.77 3.79 -10.26
CA CYS A 19 13.48 4.04 -9.64
C CYS A 19 12.51 4.56 -10.71
N VAL A 20 11.38 3.88 -10.86
CA VAL A 20 10.26 4.23 -11.76
C VAL A 20 9.54 5.47 -11.23
N LEU A 21 9.48 5.62 -9.90
CA LEU A 21 8.87 6.77 -9.26
C LEU A 21 9.82 7.97 -9.29
N PRO A 22 9.35 9.19 -9.65
CA PRO A 22 10.21 10.38 -9.67
C PRO A 22 10.76 10.73 -8.28
N LEU A 23 12.08 10.63 -8.09
CA LEU A 23 12.73 10.92 -6.80
C LEU A 23 12.47 12.34 -6.29
N SER A 24 12.26 13.31 -7.18
CA SER A 24 11.89 14.68 -6.79
C SER A 24 10.55 14.73 -6.06
N ARG A 25 9.54 13.97 -6.51
CA ARG A 25 8.22 13.91 -5.89
C ARG A 25 8.28 13.19 -4.55
N ILE A 26 9.04 12.09 -4.47
CA ILE A 26 9.27 11.37 -3.21
C ILE A 26 9.91 12.30 -2.19
N ARG A 27 10.93 13.07 -2.58
CA ARG A 27 11.59 14.04 -1.69
C ARG A 27 10.61 15.09 -1.17
N THR A 28 9.73 15.62 -2.02
CA THR A 28 8.70 16.58 -1.61
C THR A 28 7.75 15.98 -0.58
N ILE A 29 7.30 14.72 -0.80
CA ILE A 29 6.42 14.02 0.15
C ILE A 29 7.14 13.75 1.47
N MET A 30 8.39 13.29 1.45
CA MET A 30 9.16 13.07 2.68
C MET A 30 9.31 14.38 3.47
N LYS A 31 9.53 15.51 2.79
CA LYS A 31 9.66 16.84 3.42
C LYS A 31 8.33 17.49 3.82
N SER A 32 7.17 16.90 3.50
CA SER A 32 5.90 17.45 3.99
C SER A 32 5.70 17.18 5.48
N SER A 33 6.42 16.23 6.06
CA SER A 33 6.44 16.02 7.51
C SER A 33 7.37 17.05 8.18
N PRO A 34 6.89 17.73 9.24
CA PRO A 34 7.64 18.82 9.89
C PRO A 34 8.97 18.38 10.51
N ASP A 35 9.11 17.10 10.86
CA ASP A 35 10.29 16.55 11.54
C ASP A 35 11.38 16.05 10.58
N VAL A 36 11.21 16.20 9.26
CA VAL A 36 12.16 15.67 8.27
C VAL A 36 13.18 16.75 7.85
N GLY A 37 14.42 16.56 8.30
CA GLY A 37 15.55 17.41 7.94
C GLY A 37 16.14 17.12 6.55
N SER A 38 17.46 17.01 6.47
CA SER A 38 18.16 16.64 5.23
C SER A 38 17.97 15.16 4.90
N ILE A 39 17.67 14.85 3.64
CA ILE A 39 17.49 13.48 3.14
C ILE A 39 18.66 13.13 2.23
N SER A 40 19.37 12.03 2.52
CA SER A 40 20.46 11.53 1.68
C SER A 40 19.93 10.95 0.35
N HIS A 41 20.78 10.90 -0.68
CA HIS A 41 20.38 10.35 -1.97
C HIS A 41 20.06 8.84 -1.88
N GLU A 42 20.80 8.10 -1.05
CA GLU A 42 20.58 6.66 -0.82
C GLU A 42 19.26 6.39 -0.12
N ALA A 43 18.93 7.13 0.95
CA ALA A 43 17.65 7.01 1.64
C ALA A 43 16.49 7.32 0.68
N LEU A 44 16.61 8.39 -0.12
CA LEU A 44 15.60 8.76 -1.11
C LEU A 44 15.37 7.66 -2.15
N PHE A 45 16.45 7.06 -2.66
CA PHE A 45 16.38 5.96 -3.61
C PHE A 45 15.75 4.71 -3.01
N LEU A 46 16.18 4.32 -1.80
CA LEU A 46 15.66 3.15 -1.10
C LEU A 46 14.16 3.30 -0.78
N THR A 47 13.75 4.48 -0.30
CA THR A 47 12.33 4.79 -0.11
C THR A 47 11.56 4.64 -1.42
N GLY A 48 12.08 5.14 -2.55
CA GLY A 48 11.43 4.96 -3.85
C GLY A 48 11.28 3.50 -4.27
N LYS A 49 12.32 2.68 -4.12
CA LYS A 49 12.22 1.23 -4.40
C LYS A 49 11.26 0.54 -3.45
N ALA A 50 11.27 0.89 -2.17
CA ALA A 50 10.32 0.36 -1.18
C ALA A 50 8.88 0.73 -1.54
N THR A 51 8.61 1.97 -1.96
CA THR A 51 7.27 2.39 -2.41
C THR A 51 6.80 1.63 -3.65
N GLU A 52 7.69 1.37 -4.62
CA GLU A 52 7.34 0.53 -5.79
C GLU A 52 6.94 -0.89 -5.37
N MET A 53 7.70 -1.49 -4.46
CA MET A 53 7.42 -2.83 -3.95
C MET A 53 6.13 -2.85 -3.14
N PHE A 54 5.91 -1.81 -2.33
CA PHE A 54 4.71 -1.65 -1.53
C PHE A 54 3.45 -1.61 -2.41
N VAL A 55 3.42 -0.78 -3.46
CA VAL A 55 2.26 -0.69 -4.38
C VAL A 55 1.98 -2.02 -5.07
N LYS A 56 3.04 -2.72 -5.51
CA LYS A 56 2.89 -4.05 -6.13
C LYS A 56 2.34 -5.07 -5.14
N ASN A 57 2.87 -5.07 -3.92
CA ASN A 57 2.44 -5.98 -2.87
C ASN A 57 0.98 -5.73 -2.51
N LEU A 58 0.60 -4.48 -2.24
CA LEU A 58 -0.77 -4.07 -1.92
C LEU A 58 -1.75 -4.48 -3.03
N THR A 59 -1.37 -4.30 -4.29
CA THR A 59 -2.19 -4.75 -5.44
C THR A 59 -2.35 -6.26 -5.46
N ASN A 60 -1.27 -7.02 -5.22
CA ASN A 60 -1.31 -8.49 -5.25
C ASN A 60 -2.20 -9.06 -4.15
N ILE A 61 -2.01 -8.64 -2.90
CA ILE A 61 -2.79 -9.14 -1.76
C ILE A 61 -4.28 -8.75 -1.89
N SER A 62 -4.57 -7.57 -2.43
CA SER A 62 -5.95 -7.15 -2.72
C SER A 62 -6.58 -8.02 -3.80
N ARG A 63 -5.83 -8.36 -4.86
CA ARG A 63 -6.29 -9.28 -5.91
C ARG A 63 -6.49 -10.71 -5.40
N GLU A 64 -5.69 -11.16 -4.43
CA GLU A 64 -5.86 -12.46 -3.81
C GLU A 64 -7.19 -12.57 -3.07
N LYS A 65 -7.58 -11.51 -2.35
CA LYS A 65 -8.89 -11.39 -1.68
C LYS A 65 -10.04 -11.12 -2.64
N SER A 66 -9.78 -10.53 -3.80
CA SER A 66 -10.81 -10.28 -4.83
C SER A 66 -11.40 -11.58 -5.38
N LYS A 67 -12.71 -11.54 -5.60
CA LYS A 67 -13.46 -12.58 -6.33
C LYS A 67 -13.16 -12.53 -7.84
N ASP A 68 -12.79 -11.36 -8.37
CA ASP A 68 -12.34 -11.16 -9.74
C ASP A 68 -10.81 -11.18 -9.80
N LYS A 69 -10.24 -12.10 -10.57
CA LYS A 69 -8.78 -12.25 -10.68
C LYS A 69 -8.15 -11.28 -11.68
N MET A 70 -8.95 -10.58 -12.49
CA MET A 70 -8.47 -9.61 -13.47
C MET A 70 -8.51 -8.17 -12.95
N ASN A 71 -9.42 -7.86 -12.03
CA ASN A 71 -9.60 -6.50 -11.51
C ASN A 71 -9.51 -6.43 -9.98
N VAL A 72 -8.97 -5.31 -9.48
CA VAL A 72 -8.97 -4.96 -8.06
C VAL A 72 -9.92 -3.81 -7.84
N ASN A 73 -10.93 -4.00 -6.99
CA ASN A 73 -11.89 -2.97 -6.62
C ASN A 73 -11.57 -2.38 -5.25
N TYR A 74 -12.16 -1.21 -4.96
CA TYR A 74 -11.98 -0.54 -3.68
C TYR A 74 -12.32 -1.42 -2.46
N LYS A 75 -13.39 -2.23 -2.56
CA LYS A 75 -13.79 -3.14 -1.48
C LYS A 75 -12.71 -4.16 -1.13
N ASP A 76 -11.93 -4.59 -2.13
CA ASP A 76 -10.88 -5.60 -1.94
C ASP A 76 -9.68 -4.96 -1.22
N LEU A 77 -9.35 -3.71 -1.55
CA LEU A 77 -8.36 -2.91 -0.81
C LEU A 77 -8.78 -2.64 0.63
N ALA A 78 -10.00 -2.16 0.83
CA ALA A 78 -10.53 -1.87 2.16
C ALA A 78 -10.54 -3.13 3.04
N GLU A 79 -10.89 -4.29 2.47
CA GLU A 79 -10.87 -5.54 3.21
C GLU A 79 -9.47 -5.92 3.70
N VAL A 80 -8.46 -5.85 2.83
CA VAL A 80 -7.08 -6.15 3.20
C VAL A 80 -6.57 -5.18 4.27
N VAL A 81 -6.78 -3.86 4.07
CA VAL A 81 -6.31 -2.82 5.00
C VAL A 81 -6.90 -2.97 6.41
N ASN A 82 -8.15 -3.45 6.50
CA ASN A 82 -8.84 -3.64 7.78
C ASN A 82 -8.61 -5.03 8.39
N THR A 83 -7.88 -5.92 7.71
CA THR A 83 -7.58 -7.28 8.19
C THR A 83 -6.11 -7.47 8.56
N ASP A 84 -5.20 -6.77 7.87
CA ASP A 84 -3.75 -6.92 8.06
C ASP A 84 -3.20 -5.78 8.94
N ASP A 85 -2.67 -6.14 10.11
CA ASP A 85 -2.09 -5.19 11.08
C ASP A 85 -0.94 -4.37 10.48
N VAL A 86 -0.18 -4.93 9.53
CA VAL A 86 0.93 -4.22 8.86
C VAL A 86 0.41 -3.03 8.03
N LEU A 87 -0.87 -3.07 7.62
CA LEU A 87 -1.53 -2.04 6.84
C LEU A 87 -2.41 -1.11 7.67
N GLN A 88 -2.38 -1.22 9.01
CA GLN A 88 -3.19 -0.39 9.91
C GLN A 88 -3.01 1.11 9.64
N PHE A 89 -1.82 1.55 9.24
CA PHE A 89 -1.54 2.96 8.89
C PHE A 89 -2.38 3.51 7.73
N LEU A 90 -3.08 2.65 6.98
CA LEU A 90 -3.97 3.03 5.89
C LEU A 90 -5.45 3.07 6.26
N GLN A 91 -5.85 2.66 7.47
CA GLN A 91 -7.28 2.52 7.83
C GLN A 91 -8.05 3.83 7.71
N ASP A 92 -7.44 4.95 8.13
CA ASP A 92 -8.05 6.28 8.03
C ASP A 92 -8.13 6.79 6.58
N ILE A 93 -7.28 6.27 5.70
CA ILE A 93 -7.20 6.68 4.28
C ILE A 93 -8.10 5.79 3.41
N ILE A 94 -8.25 4.52 3.77
CA ILE A 94 -9.03 3.50 3.04
C ILE A 94 -10.02 2.82 4.01
N PRO A 95 -11.06 3.55 4.46
CA PRO A 95 -12.04 3.00 5.39
C PRO A 95 -12.94 1.93 4.74
N ARG A 96 -13.46 1.01 5.56
CA ARG A 96 -14.57 0.16 5.14
C ARG A 96 -15.82 1.01 4.92
N LYS A 97 -16.47 0.82 3.78
CA LYS A 97 -17.75 1.47 3.49
C LYS A 97 -18.85 0.74 4.26
N ILE A 98 -19.47 1.44 5.21
CA ILE A 98 -20.68 1.00 5.92
C ILE A 98 -21.85 1.81 5.35
N LYS A 99 -23.02 1.18 5.14
CA LYS A 99 -24.21 1.94 4.75
C LYS A 99 -24.74 2.69 5.97
N ALA A 100 -25.28 3.90 5.76
CA ALA A 100 -25.86 4.69 6.85
C ALA A 100 -26.93 3.92 7.65
N LYS A 101 -27.74 3.12 6.96
CA LYS A 101 -28.71 2.23 7.63
C LYS A 101 -28.02 1.25 8.58
N ASP A 102 -27.05 0.48 8.06
CA ASP A 102 -26.34 -0.54 8.84
C ASP A 102 -25.59 0.08 10.04
N TYR A 103 -25.18 1.35 9.94
CA TYR A 103 -24.56 2.09 11.04
C TYR A 103 -25.57 2.58 12.08
N LEU A 104 -26.77 2.99 11.66
CA LEU A 104 -27.86 3.37 12.57
C LEU A 104 -28.36 2.17 13.36
N ASP A 105 -28.56 1.04 12.68
CA ASP A 105 -28.97 -0.23 13.31
C ASP A 105 -27.93 -0.64 14.39
N GLN A 106 -26.62 -0.50 14.12
CA GLN A 106 -25.56 -0.77 15.11
C GLN A 106 -25.58 0.17 16.33
N LEU A 107 -25.96 1.43 16.15
CA LEU A 107 -26.05 2.39 17.27
C LEU A 107 -27.27 2.09 18.15
N GLU A 108 -28.40 1.69 17.56
CA GLU A 108 -29.59 1.28 18.30
C GLU A 108 -29.30 0.03 19.15
N ASP A 109 -28.59 -0.96 18.59
CA ASP A 109 -28.19 -2.17 19.31
C ASP A 109 -27.22 -1.84 20.49
N GLU A 110 -26.29 -0.89 20.33
CA GLU A 110 -25.38 -0.44 21.40
C GLU A 110 -26.11 0.36 22.52
N GLU A 111 -27.16 1.11 22.18
CA GLU A 111 -28.01 1.81 23.15
C GLU A 111 -28.91 0.86 23.95
N GLU A 112 -29.39 -0.23 23.33
CA GLU A 112 -30.16 -1.28 24.01
C GLU A 112 -29.30 -2.13 24.94
N ASP A 113 -28.07 -2.49 24.57
CA ASP A 113 -27.16 -3.28 25.41
C ASP A 113 -26.60 -2.50 26.64
N SER A 114 -26.74 -1.18 26.65
CA SER A 114 -26.29 -0.30 27.74
C SER A 114 -27.40 0.12 28.72
N SER A 115 -28.66 -0.29 28.47
CA SER A 115 -29.85 -0.02 29.29
C SER A 115 -30.31 -1.22 30.12
#